data_AF-A0A379F003-F1
#
_entry.id   AF-A0A379F003-F1
#
_cell.length_a   1.000
_cell.length_b   1.000
_cell.length_c   1.000
_cell.angle_alpha   90.00
_cell.angle_beta   90.00
_cell.angle_gamma   90.00
#
_symmetry.space_group_name_H-M   'P 1'
#
loop_
_entity.id
_entity.type
_entity.pdbx_description
1 polymer ?
#
loop_
_entity_poly.entity_id
_entity_poly.type
_entity_poly.pdbx_seq_one_letter_code
_entity_poly.pdbx_strand_id
1 'polypeptide(L)'
;MFNSGRWLQWHWKGADAPGIALPDGEILSGIFHRLRQLYKEEGGAMPEQVLNMTWDYFDPNNPTSEEVAQESNGKALVDLKDADGNIILKKGQQLSSFAQLRDGWYNGKWLLDLRG
;
A
#
# COMPACT_ATOMS: atom_id res chain seq x y z
N MET A 1 7.55 -13.18 3.13
CA MET A 1 6.95 -14.46 2.65
C MET A 1 6.06 -15.04 3.74
N PHE A 2 4.99 -15.74 3.37
CA PHE A 2 4.07 -16.40 4.30
C PHE A 2 4.20 -17.92 4.15
N ASN A 3 4.17 -18.66 5.25
CA ASN A 3 4.13 -20.12 5.22
C ASN A 3 2.78 -20.66 5.72
N SER A 4 2.56 -21.96 5.59
CA SER A 4 1.33 -22.62 6.07
C SER A 4 1.11 -22.51 7.59
N GLY A 5 2.16 -22.22 8.36
CA GLY A 5 2.11 -21.91 9.80
C GLY A 5 1.60 -20.50 10.13
N ARG A 6 1.27 -19.70 9.11
CA ARG A 6 0.85 -18.30 9.20
C ARG A 6 1.92 -17.32 9.66
N TRP A 7 3.19 -17.63 9.40
CA TRP A 7 4.30 -16.78 9.78
C TRP A 7 4.70 -15.87 8.63
N LEU A 8 4.65 -14.57 8.85
CA LEU A 8 5.29 -13.58 7.99
C LEU A 8 6.78 -13.51 8.33
N GLN A 9 7.61 -13.93 7.38
CA GLN A 9 9.06 -13.98 7.54
C GLN A 9 9.73 -12.96 6.61
N TRP A 10 10.60 -12.15 7.20
CA TRP A 10 11.47 -11.20 6.52
C TRP A 10 12.74 -11.88 6.02
N HIS A 11 13.20 -11.48 4.84
CA HIS A 11 14.46 -11.95 4.27
C HIS A 11 15.23 -10.75 3.74
N TRP A 12 16.55 -10.87 3.73
CA TRP A 12 17.45 -9.83 3.23
C TRP A 12 17.97 -10.22 1.86
N LYS A 13 18.17 -9.21 0.99
CA LYS A 13 18.78 -9.41 -0.32
C LYS A 13 20.21 -9.94 -0.14
N GLY A 14 20.50 -11.09 -0.74
CA GLY A 14 21.83 -11.72 -0.65
C GLY A 14 22.82 -11.23 -1.71
N ALA A 15 22.35 -10.94 -2.93
CA ALA A 15 23.16 -10.45 -4.04
C ALA A 15 22.26 -9.75 -5.08
N ASP A 16 22.89 -9.07 -6.04
CA ASP A 16 22.21 -8.57 -7.23
C ASP A 16 21.79 -9.71 -8.16
N ALA A 17 20.69 -9.49 -8.90
CA ALA A 17 20.19 -10.45 -9.86
C ALA A 17 21.11 -10.52 -11.09
N PRO A 18 21.27 -11.69 -11.72
CA PRO A 18 22.13 -11.83 -12.88
C PRO A 18 21.55 -11.13 -14.12
N GLY A 19 22.42 -10.54 -14.94
CA GLY A 19 22.05 -9.94 -16.23
C GLY A 19 21.24 -8.65 -16.09
N ILE A 20 20.10 -8.58 -16.78
CA ILE A 20 19.17 -7.43 -16.78
C ILE A 20 17.92 -7.69 -15.93
N ALA A 21 17.96 -8.68 -15.05
CA ALA A 21 16.83 -9.04 -14.21
C ALA A 21 16.53 -7.92 -13.21
N LEU A 22 15.27 -7.49 -13.21
CA LEU A 22 14.75 -6.47 -12.30
C LEU A 22 13.93 -7.12 -11.19
N PRO A 23 13.85 -6.52 -9.99
CA PRO A 23 12.93 -6.96 -8.95
C PRO A 23 11.47 -6.78 -9.41
N ASP A 24 10.56 -7.64 -8.92
CA ASP A 24 9.16 -7.63 -9.34
C ASP A 24 8.47 -6.26 -9.14
N GLY A 25 8.86 -5.52 -8.09
CA GLY A 25 8.34 -4.17 -7.83
C GLY A 25 8.60 -3.19 -8.97
N GLU A 26 9.80 -3.24 -9.57
CA GLU A 26 10.16 -2.40 -10.72
C GLU A 26 9.40 -2.81 -11.98
N ILE A 27 9.28 -4.12 -12.22
CA ILE A 27 8.56 -4.67 -13.38
C ILE A 27 7.08 -4.25 -13.32
N LEU A 28 6.43 -4.46 -12.17
CA LEU A 28 5.02 -4.11 -11.97
C LEU A 28 4.79 -2.61 -12.08
N SER A 29 5.69 -1.80 -11.52
CA SER A 29 5.63 -0.34 -11.64
C SER A 29 5.70 0.10 -13.11
N GLY A 30 6.64 -0.46 -13.88
CA GLY A 30 6.77 -0.15 -15.30
C GLY A 30 5.51 -0.47 -16.11
N ILE A 31 4.93 -1.66 -15.90
CA ILE A 31 3.67 -2.06 -16.55
C ILE A 31 2.53 -1.11 -16.15
N PHE A 32 2.42 -0.81 -14.86
CA PHE A 32 1.34 0.02 -14.33
C PHE A 32 1.39 1.46 -14.86
N HIS A 33 2.57 2.08 -14.89
CA HIS A 33 2.75 3.42 -15.43
C HIS A 33 2.43 3.48 -16.93
N ARG A 34 2.89 2.47 -17.68
CA ARG A 34 2.61 2.40 -19.12
C ARG A 34 1.11 2.23 -19.39
N LEU A 35 0.44 1.37 -18.62
CA LEU A 35 -1.01 1.19 -18.71
C LEU A 35 -1.75 2.50 -18.44
N ARG A 36 -1.39 3.21 -17.36
CA ARG A 36 -1.98 4.51 -17.02
C ARG A 36 -1.79 5.55 -18.11
N GLN A 37 -0.61 5.59 -18.72
CA GLN A 37 -0.34 6.50 -19.81
C GLN A 37 -1.27 6.24 -20.99
N LEU A 38 -1.40 4.97 -21.41
CA LEU A 38 -2.31 4.59 -22.49
C LEU A 38 -3.76 4.97 -22.17
N TYR A 39 -4.23 4.74 -20.95
CA TYR A 39 -5.57 5.14 -20.53
C TYR A 39 -5.79 6.65 -20.53
N LYS A 40 -4.75 7.46 -20.29
CA LYS A 40 -4.82 8.93 -20.37
C LYS A 40 -4.87 9.43 -21.82
N GLU A 41 -4.13 8.77 -22.70
CA GLU A 41 -3.98 9.19 -24.10
C GLU A 41 -5.14 8.70 -24.97
N GLU A 42 -5.54 7.44 -24.81
CA GLU A 42 -6.48 6.75 -25.68
C GLU A 42 -7.87 6.56 -25.05
N GLY A 43 -8.00 6.77 -23.74
CA GLY A 43 -9.20 6.40 -22.99
C GLY A 43 -9.34 4.88 -22.84
N GLY A 44 -10.54 4.42 -22.50
CA GLY A 44 -10.81 2.99 -22.31
C GLY A 44 -12.08 2.73 -21.52
N ALA A 45 -12.37 1.45 -21.28
CA ALA A 45 -13.47 1.07 -20.40
C ALA A 45 -13.10 1.33 -18.94
N MET A 46 -13.98 2.01 -18.19
CA MET A 46 -13.82 2.29 -16.75
C MET A 46 -12.44 2.88 -16.37
N PRO A 47 -12.02 3.99 -17.02
CA PRO A 47 -10.66 4.53 -16.86
C PRO A 47 -10.37 4.99 -15.43
N GLU A 48 -11.40 5.40 -14.68
CA GLU A 48 -11.31 5.79 -13.28
C GLU A 48 -10.65 4.72 -12.39
N GLN A 49 -10.84 3.43 -12.65
CA GLN A 49 -10.30 2.35 -11.82
C GLN A 49 -8.76 2.27 -11.93
N VAL A 50 -8.24 2.49 -13.13
CA VAL A 50 -6.80 2.46 -13.40
C VAL A 50 -6.16 3.79 -12.97
N LEU A 51 -6.83 4.90 -13.23
CA LEU A 51 -6.29 6.24 -12.98
C LEU A 51 -6.34 6.65 -11.50
N ASN A 52 -7.34 6.22 -10.74
CA ASN A 52 -7.53 6.64 -9.35
C ASN A 52 -6.89 5.70 -8.31
N MET A 53 -6.34 4.56 -8.73
CA MET A 53 -5.61 3.66 -7.84
C MET A 53 -4.44 4.40 -7.17
N THR A 54 -4.19 4.16 -5.89
CA THR A 54 -3.09 4.82 -5.19
C THR A 54 -1.76 4.15 -5.55
N TRP A 55 -0.70 4.94 -5.78
CA TRP A 55 0.66 4.45 -6.02
C TRP A 55 1.67 5.42 -5.40
N ASP A 56 1.45 5.71 -4.11
CA ASP A 56 2.12 6.78 -3.35
C ASP A 56 3.42 6.27 -2.68
N TYR A 57 4.30 5.63 -3.46
CA TYR A 57 5.61 5.18 -3.00
C TYR A 57 6.66 6.29 -3.13
N PHE A 58 7.72 6.24 -2.31
CA PHE A 58 8.80 7.22 -2.33
C PHE A 58 9.48 7.30 -3.71
N ASP A 59 9.81 6.13 -4.28
CA ASP A 59 10.12 5.99 -5.70
C ASP A 59 8.99 5.20 -6.38
N PRO A 60 8.10 5.86 -7.13
CA PRO A 60 7.01 5.20 -7.84
C PRO A 60 7.44 4.15 -8.85
N ASN A 61 8.71 4.16 -9.30
CA ASN A 61 9.24 3.17 -10.24
C ASN A 61 9.89 1.98 -9.52
N ASN A 62 10.23 2.13 -8.24
CA ASN A 62 10.89 1.09 -7.46
C ASN A 62 10.35 1.06 -6.02
N PRO A 63 9.10 0.59 -5.82
CA PRO A 63 8.52 0.46 -4.50
C PRO A 63 9.31 -0.52 -3.66
N THR A 64 9.73 -0.09 -2.47
CA THR A 64 10.51 -0.94 -1.56
C THR A 64 9.63 -1.98 -0.87
N SER A 65 10.23 -3.10 -0.47
CA SER A 65 9.51 -4.15 0.26
C SER A 65 8.97 -3.64 1.60
N GLU A 66 9.69 -2.73 2.23
CA GLU A 66 9.33 -2.07 3.48
C GLU A 66 8.09 -1.19 3.33
N GLU A 67 8.00 -0.39 2.26
CA GLU A 67 6.83 0.45 2.00
C GLU A 67 5.58 -0.38 1.74
N VAL A 68 5.71 -1.43 0.93
CA VAL A 68 4.59 -2.35 0.63
C VAL A 68 4.14 -3.09 1.90
N ALA A 69 5.08 -3.51 2.74
CA ALA A 69 4.77 -4.14 4.03
C ALA A 69 4.09 -3.17 5.00
N GLN A 70 4.54 -1.92 5.06
CA GLN A 70 3.94 -0.85 5.86
C GLN A 70 2.53 -0.49 5.38
N GLU A 71 2.30 -0.47 4.07
CA GLU A 71 0.97 -0.30 3.50
C GLU A 71 0.05 -1.47 3.88
N SER A 72 0.57 -2.71 3.79
CA SER A 72 -0.18 -3.93 4.15
C SER A 72 -0.55 -3.99 5.63
N ASN A 73 0.29 -3.43 6.51
CA ASN A 73 0.00 -3.33 7.95
C ASN A 73 -1.05 -2.26 8.26
N GLY A 74 -1.01 -1.15 7.52
CA GLY A 74 -1.94 -0.02 7.66
C GLY A 74 -1.44 1.09 8.58
N LYS A 75 -1.94 2.31 8.33
CA LYS A 75 -1.53 3.53 9.05
C LYS A 75 -2.72 4.42 9.39
N ALA A 76 -2.58 5.22 10.44
CA ALA A 76 -3.58 6.22 10.81
C ALA A 76 -3.62 7.35 9.77
N LEU A 77 -4.77 7.59 9.13
CA LEU A 77 -4.92 8.73 8.21
C LEU A 77 -5.22 10.05 8.94
N VAL A 78 -5.64 9.96 10.20
CA VAL A 78 -5.95 11.05 11.12
C VAL A 78 -5.51 10.66 12.53
N ASP A 79 -5.46 11.63 13.45
CA ASP A 79 -5.24 11.32 14.87
C ASP A 79 -6.42 10.49 15.41
N LEU A 80 -6.13 9.28 15.86
CA LEU A 80 -7.11 8.40 16.49
C LEU A 80 -7.17 8.71 17.98
N LYS A 81 -8.39 8.85 18.50
CA LYS A 81 -8.65 9.11 19.92
C LYS A 81 -9.42 7.96 20.57
N ASP A 82 -9.19 7.71 21.85
CA ASP A 82 -10.01 6.81 22.66
C ASP A 82 -11.39 7.43 23.01
N ALA A 83 -12.20 6.71 23.79
CA ALA A 83 -13.49 7.18 24.27
C ALA A 83 -13.39 8.39 25.22
N ASP A 84 -12.24 8.55 25.87
CA ASP A 84 -11.95 9.64 26.81
C ASP A 84 -11.35 10.88 26.10
N GLY A 85 -11.12 10.79 24.79
CA GLY A 85 -10.61 11.87 23.94
C GLY A 85 -9.08 11.96 23.86
N ASN A 86 -8.32 11.03 24.46
CA ASN A 86 -6.87 10.99 24.37
C ASN A 86 -6.41 10.42 23.04
N ILE A 87 -5.34 10.97 22.47
CA ILE A 87 -4.78 10.48 21.21
C ILE A 87 -4.05 9.15 21.47
N ILE A 88 -4.57 8.07 20.88
CA ILE A 88 -3.99 6.73 20.93
C ILE A 88 -3.03 6.46 19.77
N LEU A 89 -3.24 7.13 18.63
CA LEU A 89 -2.38 7.00 17.46
C LEU A 89 -2.38 8.30 16.67
N LYS A 90 -1.20 8.83 16.34
CA LYS A 90 -1.07 10.05 15.54
C LYS A 90 -1.20 9.75 14.06
N LYS A 91 -1.67 10.71 13.28
CA LYS A 91 -1.67 10.66 11.81
C LYS A 91 -0.29 10.24 11.29
N GLY A 92 -0.28 9.26 10.39
CA GLY A 92 0.90 8.68 9.76
C GLY A 92 1.54 7.52 10.53
N GLN A 93 1.15 7.27 11.79
CA GLN A 93 1.69 6.14 12.55
C GLN A 93 1.08 4.81 12.09
N GLN A 94 1.89 3.75 12.15
CA GLN A 94 1.50 2.38 11.84
C GLN A 94 0.52 1.84 12.89
N LEU A 95 -0.48 1.08 12.44
CA LEU A 95 -1.40 0.40 13.35
C LEU A 95 -0.66 -0.72 14.09
N SER A 96 -0.96 -0.88 15.38
CA SER A 96 -0.42 -1.96 16.21
C SER A 96 -1.37 -3.16 16.30
N SER A 97 -2.63 -2.99 15.88
CA SER A 97 -3.63 -4.05 15.82
C SER A 97 -4.71 -3.72 14.79
N PHE A 98 -5.24 -4.76 14.13
CA PHE A 98 -6.41 -4.63 13.26
C PHE A 98 -7.63 -4.05 14.00
N ALA A 99 -7.70 -4.17 15.34
CA ALA A 99 -8.77 -3.59 16.14
C ALA A 99 -8.80 -2.04 16.12
N GLN A 100 -7.72 -1.39 15.64
CA GLN A 100 -7.60 0.05 15.49
C GLN A 100 -8.05 0.57 14.12
N LEU A 101 -8.42 -0.32 13.20
CA LEU A 101 -9.08 0.07 11.95
C LEU A 101 -10.37 0.83 12.29
N ARG A 102 -10.76 1.76 11.40
CA ARG A 102 -12.03 2.50 11.50
C ARG A 102 -12.70 2.60 10.15
N ASP A 103 -14.01 2.38 10.15
CA ASP A 103 -14.82 2.50 8.94
C ASP A 103 -15.05 3.97 8.62
N GLY A 104 -14.78 4.35 7.37
CA GLY A 104 -15.04 5.71 6.95
C GLY A 104 -14.49 6.04 5.57
N TRP A 105 -15.06 7.09 5.01
CA TRP A 105 -14.60 7.74 3.80
C TRP A 105 -13.67 8.89 4.18
N TYR A 106 -12.39 8.82 3.81
CA TYR A 106 -11.46 9.95 3.98
C TYR A 106 -10.75 10.24 2.65
N ASN A 107 -11.03 11.42 2.07
CA ASN A 107 -10.36 11.95 0.88
C ASN A 107 -10.21 10.94 -0.28
N GLY A 108 -11.30 10.24 -0.63
CA GLY A 108 -11.27 9.31 -1.77
C GLY A 108 -10.69 7.92 -1.49
N LYS A 109 -10.33 7.61 -0.24
CA LYS A 109 -9.82 6.30 0.17
C LYS A 109 -10.84 5.58 1.07
N TRP A 110 -11.14 4.33 0.72
CA TRP A 110 -11.89 3.41 1.57
C TRP A 110 -10.98 2.94 2.70
N LEU A 111 -11.37 3.23 3.94
CA LEU A 111 -10.79 2.58 5.10
C LEU A 111 -11.66 1.36 5.42
N LEU A 112 -11.07 0.17 5.36
CA LEU A 112 -11.73 -1.07 5.79
C LEU A 112 -11.57 -1.21 7.31
N ASP A 113 -12.67 -1.19 8.04
CA ASP A 113 -12.78 -1.71 9.42
C ASP A 113 -13.90 -2.74 9.49
N LEU A 114 -13.57 -3.96 9.86
CA LEU A 114 -14.61 -4.95 10.18
C LEU A 114 -15.05 -4.73 11.63
N ARG A 115 -15.96 -3.77 11.83
CA ARG A 115 -16.91 -3.78 12.94
C ARG A 115 -18.31 -3.38 12.47
N GLY A 116 -18.90 -4.31 11.73
CA GLY A 116 -20.34 -4.56 11.61
C GLY A 116 -20.57 -6.06 11.60
#